data_AF-E7C385-F1
#
_entry.id   AF-E7C385-F1
#
_cell.length_a   1.000
_cell.length_b   1.000
_cell.length_c   1.000
_cell.angle_alpha   90.00
_cell.angle_beta   90.00
_cell.angle_gamma   90.00
#
_symmetry.space_group_name_H-M   'P 1'
#
loop_
_entity.id
_entity.type
_entity.pdbx_description
1 polymer ?
#
loop_
_entity_poly.entity_id
_entity_poly.type
_entity_poly.pdbx_seq_one_letter_code
_entity_poly.pdbx_strand_id
1 'polypeptide(L)'
;MTGNGPLCLKSRVGQVRSFKEIYLDCDVHAGVQGIEGGLDAPITEEDLSLLSPETLAARDFVRLPESLEQALQRMDANETAKNWFPATFLPVYLAHKESEITHLANMTDLERCAAYACTY
;
A
#
# COMPACT_ATOMS: atom_id res chain seq x y z
N MET A 1 -14.90 35.50 -9.94
CA MET A 1 -15.39 34.13 -9.66
C MET A 1 -14.17 33.24 -9.48
N THR A 2 -13.58 33.23 -8.28
CA THR A 2 -12.42 32.41 -7.95
C THR A 2 -12.90 31.30 -7.02
N GLY A 3 -13.01 30.09 -7.57
CA GLY A 3 -13.38 28.88 -6.81
C GLY A 3 -12.26 28.48 -5.88
N ASN A 4 -12.20 29.09 -4.70
CA ASN A 4 -11.30 28.70 -3.62
C ASN A 4 -11.94 27.56 -2.82
N GLY A 5 -12.14 26.42 -3.48
CA GLY A 5 -12.49 25.17 -2.83
C GLY A 5 -11.25 24.54 -2.21
N PRO A 6 -11.38 23.69 -1.17
CA PRO A 6 -10.21 23.04 -0.57
C PRO A 6 -9.50 22.16 -1.61
N LEU A 7 -8.23 22.45 -1.87
CA LEU A 7 -7.36 21.60 -2.68
C LEU A 7 -7.04 20.34 -1.86
N CYS A 8 -7.49 19.18 -2.34
CA CYS A 8 -7.36 17.90 -1.64
C CYS A 8 -6.96 16.81 -2.63
N LEU A 9 -5.87 16.10 -2.34
CA LEU A 9 -5.50 14.86 -3.03
C LEU A 9 -6.15 13.68 -2.32
N LYS A 10 -6.77 12.78 -3.10
CA LYS A 10 -7.43 11.58 -2.58
C LYS A 10 -6.68 10.33 -3.03
N SER A 11 -6.03 9.66 -2.08
CA SER A 11 -5.53 8.29 -2.27
C SER A 11 -6.70 7.31 -2.23
N ARG A 12 -6.80 6.40 -3.21
CA ARG A 12 -7.84 5.35 -3.29
C ARG A 12 -7.31 3.94 -2.99
N VAL A 13 -6.04 3.83 -2.61
CA VAL A 13 -5.35 2.54 -2.46
C VAL A 13 -5.56 1.93 -1.06
N GLY A 14 -6.14 2.68 -0.12
CA GLY A 14 -6.42 2.23 1.24
C GLY A 14 -7.57 1.23 1.32
N GLN A 15 -7.37 0.16 2.10
CA GLN A 15 -8.41 -0.80 2.48
C GLN A 15 -8.72 -0.67 3.98
N VAL A 16 -9.96 -0.94 4.37
CA VAL A 16 -10.50 -0.77 5.75
C VAL A 16 -9.83 -1.64 6.82
N ARG A 17 -8.95 -2.57 6.44
CA ARG A 17 -8.25 -3.50 7.36
C ARG A 17 -6.85 -3.05 7.78
N SER A 18 -6.37 -1.92 7.26
CA SER A 18 -5.10 -1.35 7.71
C SER A 18 -5.28 -0.63 9.04
N PHE A 19 -4.30 -0.74 9.95
CA PHE A 19 -4.27 0.10 11.15
C PHE A 19 -4.19 1.56 10.69
N LYS A 20 -5.28 2.30 10.92
CA LYS A 20 -5.56 3.61 10.29
C LYS A 20 -4.39 4.61 10.42
N GLU A 21 -3.63 4.53 11.50
CA GLU A 21 -2.52 5.44 11.79
C GLU A 21 -1.30 5.15 10.91
N ILE A 22 -0.94 3.87 10.71
CA ILE A 22 0.21 3.47 9.88
C ILE A 22 -0.03 3.84 8.41
N TYR A 23 -1.27 3.67 7.92
CA TYR A 23 -1.61 4.03 6.54
C TYR A 23 -1.46 5.54 6.27
N LEU A 24 -1.97 6.36 7.20
CA LEU A 24 -1.87 7.81 7.08
C LEU A 24 -0.42 8.29 7.14
N ASP A 25 0.38 7.70 8.02
CA ASP A 25 1.80 8.04 8.16
C ASP A 25 2.59 7.72 6.88
N CYS A 26 2.37 6.54 6.29
CA CYS A 26 2.95 6.17 4.99
C CYS A 26 2.57 7.16 3.87
N ASP A 27 1.29 7.55 3.77
CA ASP A 27 0.82 8.48 2.73
C ASP A 27 1.47 9.87 2.90
N VAL A 28 1.60 10.34 4.14
CA VAL A 28 2.25 11.62 4.45
C VAL A 28 3.75 11.57 4.12
N HIS A 29 4.45 10.52 4.56
CA HIS A 29 5.87 10.35 4.26
C HIS A 29 6.15 10.23 2.76
N ALA A 30 5.33 9.47 2.02
CA ALA A 30 5.44 9.37 0.57
C ALA A 30 5.25 10.73 -0.12
N GLY A 31 4.26 11.53 0.34
CA GLY A 31 4.02 12.87 -0.16
C GLY A 31 5.16 13.84 0.11
N VAL A 32 5.66 13.88 1.35
CA VAL A 32 6.81 14.73 1.74
C VAL A 32 8.05 14.34 0.96
N GLN A 33 8.34 13.04 0.84
CA GLN A 33 9.48 12.54 0.07
C GLN A 33 9.41 12.93 -1.40
N GLY A 34 8.22 12.93 -2.00
CA GLY A 34 8.00 13.40 -3.37
C GLY A 34 8.31 14.89 -3.54
N ILE A 35 7.93 15.72 -2.56
CA ILE A 35 8.24 17.16 -2.54
C ILE A 35 9.74 17.39 -2.36
N GLU A 36 10.36 16.73 -1.38
CA GLU A 36 11.80 16.85 -1.10
C GLU A 36 12.65 16.35 -2.28
N GLY A 37 12.20 15.29 -2.95
CA GLY A 37 12.85 14.72 -4.13
C GLY A 37 12.59 15.49 -5.43
N GLY A 38 11.70 16.50 -5.42
CA GLY A 38 11.29 17.23 -6.62
C GLY A 38 10.70 16.33 -7.70
N LEU A 39 9.99 15.27 -7.30
CA LEU A 39 9.44 14.29 -8.23
C LEU A 39 8.23 14.85 -8.96
N ASP A 40 8.20 14.66 -10.28
CA ASP A 40 7.02 14.98 -11.08
C ASP A 40 5.89 14.00 -10.80
N ALA A 41 4.67 14.53 -10.70
CA ALA A 41 3.46 13.72 -10.56
C ALA A 41 2.83 13.50 -11.94
N PRO A 42 3.03 12.34 -12.59
CA PRO A 42 2.45 12.08 -13.90
C PRO A 42 0.91 12.01 -13.80
N ILE A 43 0.22 12.72 -14.68
CA ILE A 43 -1.24 12.73 -14.78
C ILE A 43 -1.65 11.77 -15.90
N THR A 44 -2.58 10.85 -15.59
CA THR A 44 -3.19 9.97 -16.59
C THR A 44 -4.71 10.13 -16.56
N GLU A 45 -5.32 10.37 -17.72
CA GLU A 45 -6.78 10.55 -17.88
C GLU A 45 -7.49 9.27 -18.35
N GLU A 46 -6.71 8.27 -18.79
CA GLU A 46 -7.20 7.00 -19.33
C GLU A 46 -7.57 6.01 -18.21
N ASP A 47 -8.53 5.13 -18.48
CA ASP A 47 -8.81 4.00 -17.59
C ASP A 47 -7.73 2.91 -17.73
N LEU A 48 -6.77 2.93 -16.80
CA LEU A 48 -5.68 1.98 -16.73
C LEU A 48 -6.13 0.52 -16.51
N SER A 49 -7.37 0.27 -16.10
CA SER A 49 -7.88 -1.09 -15.90
C SER A 49 -8.11 -1.85 -17.20
N LEU A 50 -8.29 -1.12 -18.31
CA LEU A 50 -8.56 -1.67 -19.63
C LEU A 50 -7.27 -1.99 -20.42
N LEU A 51 -6.11 -1.57 -19.92
CA LEU A 51 -4.82 -1.75 -20.58
C LEU A 51 -4.20 -3.11 -20.23
N SER A 52 -3.57 -3.74 -21.23
CA SER A 52 -2.83 -4.99 -21.01
C SER A 52 -1.58 -4.73 -20.14
N PRO A 53 -1.09 -5.74 -19.41
CA PRO A 53 0.14 -5.63 -18.64
C PRO A 53 1.35 -5.20 -19.47
N GLU A 54 1.46 -5.64 -20.73
CA GLU A 54 2.57 -5.22 -21.61
C GLU A 54 2.46 -3.74 -21.99
N THR A 55 1.24 -3.25 -22.20
CA THR A 55 0.98 -1.84 -22.55
C THR A 55 1.26 -0.91 -21.38
N LEU A 56 0.96 -1.36 -20.15
CA LEU A 56 1.30 -0.63 -18.92
C LEU A 56 2.81 -0.55 -18.72
N ALA A 57 3.51 -1.69 -18.87
CA ALA A 57 4.96 -1.74 -18.73
C ALA A 57 5.69 -0.89 -19.77
N ALA A 58 5.20 -0.84 -21.02
CA ALA A 58 5.76 0.00 -22.07
C ALA A 58 5.62 1.51 -21.82
N ARG A 59 4.74 1.91 -20.89
CA ARG A 59 4.49 3.29 -20.46
C ARG A 59 5.05 3.57 -19.06
N ASP A 60 5.95 2.72 -18.57
CA ASP A 60 6.54 2.80 -17.22
C ASP A 60 5.52 2.75 -16.06
N PHE A 61 4.31 2.25 -16.31
CA PHE A 61 3.31 2.05 -15.26
C PHE A 61 3.52 0.70 -14.56
N VAL A 62 3.82 0.76 -13.27
CA VAL A 62 3.98 -0.43 -12.42
C VAL A 62 2.65 -0.73 -11.71
N ARG A 63 2.17 -1.97 -11.85
CA ARG A 63 1.00 -2.47 -11.10
C ARG A 63 1.33 -2.59 -9.61
N LEU A 64 0.34 -2.28 -8.77
CA LEU A 64 0.41 -2.53 -7.34
C LEU A 64 0.55 -4.04 -7.06
N PRO A 65 1.12 -4.42 -5.90
CA PRO A 65 1.13 -5.80 -5.45
C PRO A 65 -0.30 -6.38 -5.39
N GLU A 66 -0.47 -7.62 -5.85
CA GLU A 66 -1.78 -8.30 -5.85
C GLU A 66 -1.96 -9.23 -4.65
N SER A 67 -0.88 -9.45 -3.87
CA SER A 67 -0.92 -10.19 -2.61
C SER A 67 -0.23 -9.43 -1.49
N LEU A 68 -0.58 -9.78 -0.26
CA LEU A 68 0.03 -9.19 0.93
C LEU A 68 1.53 -9.50 0.97
N GLU A 69 1.93 -10.73 0.64
CA GLU A 69 3.32 -11.17 0.59
C GLU A 69 4.14 -10.31 -0.38
N GLN A 70 3.61 -10.07 -1.59
CA GLN A 70 4.25 -9.19 -2.56
C GLN A 70 4.38 -7.76 -2.04
N ALA A 71 3.38 -7.25 -1.30
CA ALA A 71 3.44 -5.92 -0.71
C ALA A 71 4.51 -5.82 0.39
N LEU A 72 4.59 -6.82 1.27
CA LEU A 72 5.59 -6.89 2.34
C LEU A 72 7.01 -6.98 1.77
N GLN A 73 7.22 -7.80 0.75
CA GLN A 73 8.51 -7.91 0.05
C GLN A 73 8.93 -6.58 -0.60
N ARG A 74 8.01 -5.86 -1.25
CA ARG A 74 8.31 -4.54 -1.83
C ARG A 74 8.60 -3.49 -0.78
N MET A 75 7.95 -3.55 0.38
CA MET A 75 8.20 -2.64 1.49
C MET A 75 9.59 -2.87 2.09
N ASP A 76 9.97 -4.13 2.32
CA ASP A 76 11.29 -4.50 2.87
C ASP A 76 12.45 -4.15 1.92
N ALA A 77 12.22 -4.28 0.61
CA ALA A 77 13.20 -3.92 -0.42
C ALA A 77 13.37 -2.39 -0.63
N ASN A 78 12.49 -1.56 -0.08
CA ASN A 78 12.53 -0.11 -0.30
C ASN A 78 13.27 0.62 0.84
N GLU A 79 14.52 1.02 0.59
CA GLU A 79 15.36 1.74 1.56
C GLU A 79 14.73 3.04 2.06
N THR A 80 14.03 3.78 1.20
CA THR A 80 13.37 5.02 1.58
C THR A 80 12.23 4.75 2.56
N ALA A 81 11.38 3.76 2.27
CA ALA A 81 10.30 3.37 3.15
C ALA A 81 10.79 2.83 4.51
N LYS A 82 11.93 2.11 4.51
CA LYS A 82 12.59 1.65 5.74
C LYS A 82 13.03 2.79 6.64
N ASN A 83 13.48 3.89 6.06
CA ASN A 83 13.97 5.05 6.79
C ASN A 83 12.86 5.97 7.32
N TRP A 84 11.60 5.77 6.91
CA TRP A 84 10.46 6.52 7.46
C TRP A 84 10.14 6.12 8.90
N PHE A 85 10.41 4.87 9.27
CA PHE A 85 10.09 4.32 10.58
C PHE A 85 11.36 4.04 11.40
N PRO A 86 11.26 3.95 12.74
CA PRO A 86 12.36 3.45 13.55
C PRO A 86 12.82 2.06 13.06
N ALA A 87 14.12 1.80 13.11
CA ALA A 87 14.73 0.58 12.57
C ALA A 87 14.13 -0.73 13.13
N THR A 88 13.53 -0.68 14.32
CA THR A 88 12.86 -1.83 14.97
C THR A 88 11.43 -2.06 14.51
N PHE A 89 10.78 -1.05 13.92
CA PHE A 89 9.36 -1.12 13.56
C PHE A 89 9.11 -2.11 12.42
N LEU A 90 9.82 -1.94 11.30
CA LEU A 90 9.57 -2.76 10.12
C LEU A 90 9.80 -4.26 10.35
N PRO A 91 10.90 -4.70 11.01
CA PRO A 91 11.09 -6.11 11.31
C PRO A 91 9.96 -6.71 12.17
N VAL A 92 9.46 -5.96 13.16
CA VAL A 92 8.34 -6.41 14.01
C VAL A 92 7.04 -6.48 13.23
N TYR A 93 6.77 -5.49 12.39
CA TYR A 93 5.59 -5.45 11.54
C TYR A 93 5.57 -6.60 10.53
N LEU A 94 6.70 -6.86 9.87
CA LEU A 94 6.87 -7.99 8.95
C LEU A 94 6.64 -9.32 9.68
N ALA A 95 7.31 -9.55 10.80
CA ALA A 95 7.15 -10.79 11.58
C ALA A 95 5.70 -11.02 12.02
N HIS A 96 4.98 -9.96 12.39
CA HIS A 96 3.57 -10.05 12.76
C HIS A 96 2.70 -10.50 11.57
N LYS A 97 2.91 -9.91 10.39
CA LYS A 97 2.14 -10.26 9.19
C LYS A 97 2.51 -11.61 8.61
N GLU A 98 3.77 -12.01 8.66
CA GLU A 98 4.20 -13.36 8.31
C GLU A 98 3.60 -14.41 9.24
N SER A 99 3.49 -14.10 10.54
CA SER A 99 2.80 -14.98 11.50
C SER A 99 1.30 -15.11 11.20
N GLU A 100 0.62 -14.01 10.83
CA GLU A 100 -0.79 -14.05 10.40
C GLU A 100 -0.96 -14.93 9.16
N ILE A 101 -0.12 -14.74 8.13
CA ILE A 101 -0.14 -15.52 6.90
C ILE A 101 0.09 -17.00 7.20
N THR A 102 1.10 -17.33 7.99
CA THR A 102 1.45 -18.70 8.38
C THR A 102 0.32 -19.37 9.16
N HIS A 103 -0.32 -18.64 10.08
CA HIS A 103 -1.45 -19.14 10.85
C HIS A 103 -2.66 -19.49 9.96
N LEU A 104 -2.91 -18.68 8.93
CA LEU A 104 -4.04 -18.86 8.01
C LEU A 104 -3.73 -19.80 6.83
N ALA A 105 -2.46 -20.17 6.60
CA ALA A 105 -2.02 -20.95 5.44
C ALA A 105 -2.68 -22.34 5.35
N ASN A 106 -2.98 -22.95 6.49
CA ASN A 106 -3.58 -24.29 6.56
C ASN A 106 -5.11 -24.28 6.74
N MET A 107 -5.74 -23.10 6.69
CA MET A 107 -7.20 -22.95 6.85
C MET A 107 -7.86 -22.77 5.49
N THR A 108 -8.99 -23.43 5.28
CA THR A 108 -9.92 -23.15 4.18
C THR A 108 -10.54 -21.77 4.36
N ASP A 109 -11.03 -21.16 3.28
CA ASP A 109 -11.68 -19.84 3.35
C ASP A 109 -12.88 -19.81 4.30
N LEU A 110 -13.59 -20.94 4.44
CA LEU A 110 -14.70 -21.08 5.39
C LEU A 110 -14.20 -21.05 6.85
N GLU A 111 -13.09 -21.74 7.13
CA GLU A 111 -12.45 -21.76 8.46
C GLU A 111 -11.84 -20.41 8.81
N ARG A 112 -11.26 -19.69 7.83
CA ARG A 112 -10.80 -18.32 8.00
C ARG A 112 -11.97 -17.41 8.39
N CYS A 113 -13.08 -17.44 7.65
CA CYS A 113 -14.27 -16.66 7.97
C CYS A 113 -14.81 -16.96 9.38
N ALA A 114 -14.84 -18.23 9.79
CA ALA A 114 -15.29 -18.63 11.13
C ALA A 114 -14.33 -18.15 12.24
N ALA A 115 -13.01 -18.24 12.03
CA ALA A 115 -12.01 -17.76 12.98
C ALA A 115 -12.11 -16.23 13.17
N TYR A 116 -12.32 -15.49 12.07
CA TYR A 116 -12.55 -14.04 12.13
C TYR A 116 -13.87 -13.69 12.84
N ALA A 117 -14.96 -14.43 12.58
CA ALA A 117 -16.26 -14.20 13.23
C ALA A 117 -16.30 -14.53 14.73
N CYS A 118 -15.38 -15.36 15.22
CA CYS A 118 -15.23 -15.60 16.66
C CYS A 118 -14.38 -14.54 17.36
N THR A 119 -13.62 -13.74 16.60
CA THR A 119 -12.69 -12.74 17.12
C THR A 119 -13.26 -11.32 17.06
N TYR A 120 -14.14 -11.05 16.10
CA TYR A 120 -14.82 -9.77 15.85
C TYR A 120 -16.32 -9.98 15.64
#